data_AF-A0A5N6QT15-F1
#
_entry.id   AF-A0A5N6QT15-F1
#
_cell.length_a   1.000
_cell.length_b   1.000
_cell.length_c   1.000
_cell.angle_alpha   90.00
_cell.angle_beta   90.00
_cell.angle_gamma   90.00
#
_symmetry.space_group_name_H-M   'P 1'
#
loop_
_entity.id
_entity.type
_entity.pdbx_description
1 polymer ?
#
loop_
_entity_poly.entity_id
_entity_poly.type
_entity_poly.pdbx_seq_one_letter_code
_entity_poly.pdbx_strand_id
1 'polypeptide(L)'
;MVGDVHVLPTVTNSNCSTHVSKKAKDKKKKKKRGGSKRKMTAEQTLAFKSVSEWVFLDQPSSLPSSSASFVVDDFGVQKSLGKGGEKLVFELHSHSKFSDGFLSPTKLVERAHENGVKVLALTDHDTMSGIPEALEAAQRFGIKIIPGVEISTIFSPSGESGLEEPVHIVAYYSSCGPTKSEELEKLLANIRDGRVLRAKNMVSKLNKLKLPLKWEHVAKIAGMGVAPGRLHVARAMVEAGFVENLKQAFARYLFDGGPAYSTGSEPLAEEAIELITNTGGVAVLAHPWALKNPVAIIRRLKEAGLHGMEVYRSDGKLAAYSDLADGYGLLKLGGSDYHGRGGHGESELGSVNLPVLAAHDFLKVARPIWCRAIRDILESYAEEPSDSNLAKITRFGRTRIFKGGSPMSCGKDLIDHCLSLWLTNEEGQNAEFEAIRLKLSNISINQGGLQVPIESK
;
A
#
# COMPACT_ATOMS: atom_id res chain seq x y z
N MET A 1 -57.66 -40.83 -39.26
CA MET A 1 -59.11 -40.71 -39.04
C MET A 1 -59.32 -39.56 -38.07
N VAL A 2 -59.51 -38.36 -38.62
CA VAL A 2 -60.71 -37.49 -38.54
C VAL A 2 -60.81 -36.84 -37.17
N GLY A 3 -60.88 -35.52 -36.94
CA GLY A 3 -61.16 -34.26 -37.68
C GLY A 3 -61.29 -33.21 -36.54
N ASP A 4 -61.18 -31.88 -36.64
CA ASP A 4 -61.54 -30.84 -37.62
C ASP A 4 -60.70 -29.59 -37.20
N VAL A 5 -60.08 -28.72 -38.01
CA VAL A 5 -60.48 -27.87 -39.16
C VAL A 5 -61.63 -26.90 -38.90
N HIS A 6 -61.30 -25.61 -38.77
CA HIS A 6 -61.88 -24.45 -39.49
C HIS A 6 -61.34 -23.13 -38.88
N VAL A 7 -61.15 -21.98 -39.54
CA VAL A 7 -60.92 -21.52 -40.93
C VAL A 7 -60.57 -20.02 -40.79
N LEU A 8 -59.66 -19.50 -41.64
CA LEU A 8 -59.31 -18.07 -41.77
C LEU A 8 -60.44 -17.26 -42.46
N PRO A 9 -60.38 -15.92 -42.53
CA PRO A 9 -59.76 -15.36 -43.74
C PRO A 9 -58.95 -14.07 -43.53
N THR A 10 -57.95 -13.96 -44.39
CA THR A 10 -57.19 -12.78 -44.79
C THR A 10 -58.05 -11.80 -45.61
N VAL A 11 -57.78 -10.49 -45.50
CA VAL A 11 -58.07 -9.52 -46.55
C VAL A 11 -56.82 -8.68 -46.83
N THR A 12 -56.48 -8.68 -48.11
CA THR A 12 -55.40 -7.98 -48.81
C THR A 12 -55.81 -6.58 -49.25
N ASN A 13 -54.81 -5.68 -49.44
CA ASN A 13 -54.63 -4.72 -50.55
C ASN A 13 -53.80 -3.52 -50.06
N SER A 14 -52.57 -3.34 -50.52
CA SER A 14 -52.18 -2.67 -51.78
C SER A 14 -52.71 -1.23 -51.91
N ASN A 15 -51.87 -0.22 -51.73
CA ASN A 15 -51.23 0.45 -52.86
C ASN A 15 -50.37 1.64 -52.44
N CYS A 16 -49.32 1.80 -53.25
CA CYS A 16 -48.36 2.88 -53.31
C CYS A 16 -49.01 4.20 -53.76
N SER A 17 -48.60 5.34 -53.20
CA SER A 17 -48.29 6.56 -53.97
C SER A 17 -47.81 7.70 -53.07
N THR A 18 -46.70 8.26 -53.50
CA THR A 18 -45.96 9.45 -53.06
C THR A 18 -46.72 10.77 -53.26
N HIS A 19 -46.65 11.70 -52.30
CA HIS A 19 -45.94 12.99 -52.46
C HIS A 19 -46.11 13.92 -51.23
N VAL A 20 -44.96 14.27 -50.65
CA VAL A 20 -44.52 15.60 -50.15
C VAL A 20 -45.40 16.34 -49.14
N SER A 21 -44.87 16.51 -47.92
CA SER A 21 -45.12 17.70 -47.09
C SER A 21 -44.05 17.91 -46.00
N LYS A 22 -43.18 18.89 -46.29
CA LYS A 22 -42.48 19.86 -45.42
C LYS A 22 -42.06 19.49 -43.99
N LYS A 23 -40.72 19.57 -43.81
CA LYS A 23 -39.94 19.75 -42.58
C LYS A 23 -40.63 20.59 -41.48
N ALA A 24 -40.71 20.03 -40.28
CA ALA A 24 -40.70 20.78 -39.03
C ALA A 24 -39.50 20.31 -38.18
N LYS A 25 -38.55 21.23 -37.96
CA LYS A 25 -37.37 21.02 -37.11
C LYS A 25 -37.77 21.14 -35.64
N ASP A 26 -37.92 20.03 -34.95
CA ASP A 26 -37.98 20.03 -33.49
C ASP A 26 -36.57 20.12 -32.89
N LYS A 27 -36.19 21.34 -32.50
CA LYS A 27 -34.99 21.59 -31.69
C LYS A 27 -35.23 21.08 -30.26
N LYS A 28 -34.91 19.81 -29.98
CA LYS A 28 -34.69 19.35 -28.61
C LYS A 28 -33.48 20.07 -28.01
N LYS A 29 -33.72 21.11 -27.20
CA LYS A 29 -32.73 21.72 -26.30
C LYS A 29 -32.14 20.61 -25.41
N LYS A 30 -30.91 20.18 -25.68
CA LYS A 30 -30.07 19.44 -24.71
C LYS A 30 -29.91 20.33 -23.47
N LYS A 31 -30.62 20.03 -22.38
CA LYS A 31 -30.30 20.56 -21.05
C LYS A 31 -28.87 20.13 -20.73
N LYS A 32 -27.91 21.07 -20.78
CA LYS A 32 -26.61 20.91 -20.14
C LYS A 32 -26.89 20.68 -18.65
N ARG A 33 -26.74 19.43 -18.18
CA ARG A 33 -26.59 19.14 -16.74
C ARG A 33 -25.23 19.70 -16.33
N GLY A 34 -25.19 20.99 -16.00
CA GLY A 34 -24.09 21.55 -15.23
C GLY A 34 -24.15 20.93 -13.85
N GLY A 35 -23.34 19.90 -13.60
CA GLY A 35 -23.14 19.38 -12.25
C GLY A 35 -22.50 20.50 -11.43
N SER A 36 -23.26 21.09 -10.51
CA SER A 36 -22.71 21.97 -9.50
C SER A 36 -21.67 21.16 -8.71
N LYS A 37 -20.40 21.57 -8.73
CA LYS A 37 -19.37 20.94 -7.89
C LYS A 37 -19.83 21.08 -6.44
N ARG A 38 -20.17 19.96 -5.81
CA ARG A 38 -20.62 19.92 -4.42
C ARG A 38 -19.50 20.50 -3.55
N LYS A 39 -19.76 21.62 -2.88
CA LYS A 39 -18.81 22.28 -1.98
C LYS A 39 -18.48 21.32 -0.83
N MET A 40 -17.21 21.26 -0.45
CA MET A 40 -16.76 20.46 0.71
C MET A 40 -17.49 20.92 1.98
N THR A 41 -17.78 19.98 2.87
CA THR A 41 -18.23 20.29 4.23
C THR A 41 -17.08 20.92 5.03
N ALA A 42 -17.38 21.61 6.14
CA ALA A 42 -16.35 22.17 7.02
C ALA A 42 -15.38 21.10 7.53
N GLU A 43 -15.92 19.93 7.89
CA GLU A 43 -15.14 18.76 8.30
C GLU A 43 -14.22 18.26 7.17
N GLN A 44 -14.72 18.15 5.94
CA GLN A 44 -13.91 17.76 4.78
C GLN A 44 -12.82 18.78 4.48
N THR A 45 -13.09 20.08 4.66
CA THR A 45 -12.09 21.14 4.50
C THR A 45 -11.00 21.05 5.57
N LEU A 46 -11.37 20.82 6.83
CA LEU A 46 -10.42 20.64 7.93
C LEU A 46 -9.54 19.39 7.69
N ALA A 47 -10.16 18.27 7.35
CA ALA A 47 -9.47 17.03 7.02
C ALA A 47 -8.52 17.22 5.82
N PHE A 48 -8.98 17.89 4.76
CA PHE A 48 -8.14 18.19 3.61
C PHE A 48 -6.93 19.04 3.99
N LYS A 49 -7.12 20.08 4.82
CA LYS A 49 -6.01 20.92 5.30
C LYS A 49 -4.99 20.10 6.10
N SER A 50 -5.46 19.35 7.11
CA SER A 50 -4.60 18.53 7.97
C SER A 50 -3.83 17.47 7.17
N VAL A 51 -4.51 16.75 6.28
CA VAL A 51 -3.84 15.74 5.44
C VAL A 51 -2.88 16.40 4.46
N SER A 52 -3.23 17.55 3.86
CA SER A 52 -2.32 18.26 2.94
C SER A 52 -1.05 18.73 3.65
N GLU A 53 -1.18 19.31 4.84
CA GLU A 53 -0.04 19.73 5.68
C GLU A 53 0.88 18.53 5.97
N TRP A 54 0.32 17.38 6.32
CA TRP A 54 1.08 16.16 6.51
C TRP A 54 1.75 15.67 5.22
N VAL A 55 1.06 15.66 4.08
CA VAL A 55 1.60 15.19 2.79
C VAL A 55 2.80 16.04 2.34
N PHE A 56 2.77 17.35 2.60
CA PHE A 56 3.76 18.29 2.08
C PHE A 56 4.74 18.82 3.15
N LEU A 57 4.88 18.14 4.30
CA LEU A 57 5.82 18.50 5.38
C LEU A 57 7.24 18.88 4.89
N ASP A 58 7.74 18.14 3.90
CA ASP A 58 9.15 18.22 3.47
C ASP A 58 9.37 19.17 2.28
N GLN A 59 8.33 19.88 1.84
CA GLN A 59 8.41 20.82 0.73
C GLN A 59 8.70 22.22 1.30
N PRO A 60 9.74 22.94 0.83
CA PRO A 60 9.90 24.34 1.20
C PRO A 60 8.62 25.10 0.82
N SER A 61 8.19 26.01 1.68
CA SER A 61 6.98 26.85 1.54
C SER A 61 6.94 27.72 0.27
N SER A 62 7.96 27.58 -0.60
CA SER A 62 8.12 28.23 -1.90
C SER A 62 7.97 27.23 -3.06
N LEU A 63 6.81 26.60 -3.21
CA LEU A 63 6.36 26.22 -4.54
C LEU A 63 5.60 27.42 -5.11
N PRO A 64 6.04 28.02 -6.23
CA PRO A 64 5.29 29.09 -6.87
C PRO A 64 3.93 28.51 -7.27
N SER A 65 2.87 29.31 -7.11
CA SER A 65 1.57 29.05 -7.74
C SER A 65 1.82 28.56 -9.16
N SER A 66 1.46 27.32 -9.46
CA SER A 66 1.81 26.61 -10.69
C SER A 66 1.69 27.51 -11.93
N SER A 67 2.80 28.04 -12.43
CA SER A 67 2.90 28.44 -13.82
C SER A 67 2.97 27.13 -14.60
N ALA A 68 1.85 26.75 -15.22
CA ALA A 68 1.77 25.59 -16.08
C ALA A 68 2.94 25.61 -17.09
N SER A 69 3.83 24.62 -17.00
CA SER A 69 4.77 24.35 -18.07
C SER A 69 3.97 23.74 -19.22
N PHE A 70 3.81 24.53 -20.28
CA PHE A 70 3.25 24.07 -21.54
C PHE A 70 4.32 23.27 -22.27
N VAL A 71 4.12 21.96 -22.41
CA VAL A 71 4.83 21.17 -23.42
C VAL A 71 3.86 21.02 -24.59
N VAL A 72 4.21 21.64 -25.71
CA VAL A 72 3.45 21.58 -26.96
C VAL A 72 3.84 20.28 -27.65
N ASP A 73 2.88 19.37 -27.84
CA ASP A 73 3.02 18.24 -28.76
C ASP A 73 2.51 18.65 -30.15
N ASP A 74 3.14 18.10 -31.18
CA ASP A 74 3.11 18.52 -32.60
C ASP A 74 1.78 18.24 -33.32
N PHE A 75 0.72 17.95 -32.57
CA PHE A 75 -0.61 17.61 -33.08
C PHE A 75 -1.76 18.45 -32.49
N GLY A 76 -1.48 19.53 -31.77
CA GLY A 76 -2.47 20.57 -31.51
C GLY A 76 -3.72 20.16 -30.70
N VAL A 77 -3.69 19.03 -29.98
CA VAL A 77 -4.78 18.63 -29.09
C VAL A 77 -4.54 19.18 -27.69
N GLN A 78 -5.27 20.24 -27.34
CA GLN A 78 -5.39 20.72 -25.96
C GLN A 78 -6.08 19.66 -25.09
N LYS A 79 -5.30 18.82 -24.40
CA LYS A 79 -5.79 18.21 -23.15
C LYS A 79 -5.75 19.29 -22.07
N SER A 80 -6.87 19.97 -21.86
CA SER A 80 -7.04 20.80 -20.68
C SER A 80 -7.03 19.91 -19.44
N LEU A 81 -5.90 19.88 -18.72
CA LEU A 81 -5.92 19.62 -17.27
C LEU A 81 -6.69 20.80 -16.67
N GLY A 82 -8.00 20.63 -16.52
CA GLY A 82 -8.86 21.66 -15.99
C GLY A 82 -8.37 22.10 -14.61
N LYS A 83 -8.47 23.40 -14.32
CA LYS A 83 -8.42 23.98 -12.97
C LYS A 83 -9.45 23.26 -12.07
N GLY A 84 -9.07 22.11 -11.53
CA GLY A 84 -9.70 21.43 -10.41
C GLY A 84 -8.74 21.52 -9.25
N GLY A 85 -9.22 21.84 -8.05
CA GLY A 85 -8.38 21.89 -6.85
C GLY A 85 -7.58 20.59 -6.71
N GLU A 86 -6.37 20.70 -6.18
CA GLU A 86 -5.47 19.55 -6.01
C GLU A 86 -6.21 18.39 -5.34
N LYS A 87 -6.34 17.27 -6.07
CA LYS A 87 -6.92 16.06 -5.52
C LYS A 87 -5.78 15.28 -4.86
N LEU A 88 -5.93 14.98 -3.57
CA LEU A 88 -5.06 14.01 -2.91
C LEU A 88 -5.51 12.61 -3.31
N VAL A 89 -4.60 11.87 -3.96
CA VAL A 89 -4.79 10.47 -4.33
C VAL A 89 -3.86 9.64 -3.46
N PHE A 90 -4.42 8.58 -2.88
CA PHE A 90 -3.74 7.71 -1.93
C PHE A 90 -3.65 6.31 -2.53
N GLU A 91 -2.51 5.66 -2.34
CA GLU A 91 -2.32 4.25 -2.56
C GLU A 91 -1.74 3.66 -1.27
N LEU A 92 -2.51 2.83 -0.58
CA LEU A 92 -2.13 2.30 0.73
C LEU A 92 -1.77 0.81 0.70
N HIS A 93 -1.79 0.16 -0.46
CA HIS A 93 -1.42 -1.25 -0.58
C HIS A 93 -0.82 -1.53 -1.96
N SER A 94 0.50 -1.74 -2.00
CA SER A 94 1.21 -2.01 -3.25
C SER A 94 2.50 -2.82 -3.03
N HIS A 95 2.89 -3.55 -4.06
CA HIS A 95 3.99 -4.51 -4.05
C HIS A 95 5.05 -4.18 -5.10
N SER A 96 6.30 -4.50 -4.78
CA SER A 96 7.45 -4.37 -5.65
C SER A 96 8.12 -5.71 -5.91
N LYS A 97 9.15 -5.71 -6.74
CA LYS A 97 9.98 -6.89 -7.02
C LYS A 97 10.73 -7.45 -5.79
N PHE A 98 10.72 -6.75 -4.65
CA PHE A 98 11.29 -7.29 -3.41
C PHE A 98 10.42 -8.38 -2.78
N SER A 99 9.15 -8.47 -3.18
CA SER A 99 8.27 -9.59 -2.86
C SER A 99 7.80 -10.29 -4.14
N ASP A 100 6.59 -10.04 -4.62
CA ASP A 100 6.04 -10.65 -5.82
C ASP A 100 5.43 -9.62 -6.79
N GLY A 101 5.76 -8.34 -6.65
CA GLY A 101 5.54 -7.35 -7.67
C GLY A 101 6.46 -7.55 -8.90
N PHE A 102 6.19 -6.79 -9.96
CA PHE A 102 6.96 -6.77 -11.20
C PHE A 102 7.85 -5.53 -11.32
N LEU A 103 7.48 -4.43 -10.66
CA LEU A 103 8.22 -3.17 -10.73
C LEU A 103 9.25 -3.08 -9.59
N SER A 104 10.39 -2.45 -9.85
CA SER A 104 11.25 -2.01 -8.75
C SER A 104 10.55 -0.92 -7.94
N PRO A 105 10.91 -0.71 -6.65
CA PRO A 105 10.39 0.42 -5.87
C PRO A 105 10.49 1.76 -6.61
N THR A 106 11.60 2.02 -7.31
CA THR A 106 11.73 3.23 -8.14
C THR A 106 10.67 3.32 -9.24
N LYS A 107 10.44 2.24 -9.99
CA LYS A 107 9.45 2.21 -11.07
C LYS A 107 8.01 2.25 -10.54
N LEU A 108 7.78 1.67 -9.37
CA LEU A 108 6.50 1.74 -8.67
C LEU A 108 6.16 3.19 -8.29
N VAL A 109 7.11 3.93 -7.73
CA VAL A 109 6.94 5.35 -7.38
C VAL A 109 6.73 6.21 -8.62
N GLU A 110 7.48 5.99 -9.69
CA GLU A 110 7.30 6.68 -10.98
C GLU A 110 5.88 6.43 -11.52
N ARG A 111 5.41 5.18 -11.51
CA ARG A 111 4.05 4.83 -11.95
C ARG A 111 2.97 5.47 -11.08
N ALA A 112 3.17 5.51 -9.76
CA ALA A 112 2.26 6.19 -8.84
C ALA A 112 2.17 7.69 -9.15
N HIS A 113 3.31 8.34 -9.46
CA HIS A 113 3.37 9.75 -9.84
C HIS A 113 2.59 10.02 -11.13
N GLU A 114 2.76 9.19 -12.16
CA GLU A 114 2.00 9.28 -13.43
C GLU A 114 0.48 9.23 -13.19
N ASN A 115 0.03 8.46 -12.19
CA ASN A 115 -1.37 8.34 -11.81
C ASN A 115 -1.84 9.44 -10.84
N GLY A 116 -0.98 10.41 -10.50
CA GLY A 116 -1.31 11.53 -9.62
C GLY A 116 -1.34 11.18 -8.13
N VAL A 117 -0.82 10.01 -7.73
CA VAL A 117 -0.69 9.60 -6.33
C VAL A 117 0.20 10.59 -5.58
N LYS A 118 -0.24 10.98 -4.37
CA LYS A 118 0.49 11.87 -3.46
C LYS A 118 1.03 11.13 -2.24
N VAL A 119 0.37 10.04 -1.86
CA VAL A 119 0.78 9.17 -0.76
C VAL A 119 0.79 7.73 -1.25
N LEU A 120 1.93 7.08 -1.13
CA LEU A 120 2.13 5.68 -1.53
C LEU A 120 2.67 4.88 -0.34
N ALA A 121 1.98 3.81 0.04
CA ALA A 121 2.53 2.81 0.93
C ALA A 121 3.12 1.66 0.11
N LEU A 122 4.39 1.35 0.36
CA LEU A 122 5.02 0.13 -0.15
C LEU A 122 4.89 -0.94 0.94
N THR A 123 4.21 -2.03 0.63
CA THR A 123 3.77 -3.05 1.58
C THR A 123 4.14 -4.45 1.08
N ASP A 124 5.37 -4.60 0.58
CA ASP A 124 5.90 -5.88 0.09
C ASP A 124 5.63 -7.02 1.07
N HIS A 125 5.32 -8.21 0.55
CA HIS A 125 5.11 -9.39 1.40
C HIS A 125 6.35 -9.73 2.22
N ASP A 126 6.18 -9.73 3.54
CA ASP A 126 7.14 -10.18 4.53
C ASP A 126 8.54 -9.53 4.42
N THR A 127 8.64 -8.33 3.86
CA THR A 127 9.91 -7.60 3.77
C THR A 127 9.70 -6.08 3.68
N MET A 128 10.64 -5.33 4.24
CA MET A 128 10.73 -3.87 4.10
C MET A 128 11.97 -3.45 3.28
N SER A 129 12.65 -4.37 2.61
CA SER A 129 13.92 -4.10 1.92
C SER A 129 13.79 -3.10 0.75
N GLY A 130 12.58 -2.95 0.18
CA GLY A 130 12.32 -1.98 -0.89
C GLY A 130 12.10 -0.53 -0.41
N ILE A 131 11.88 -0.32 0.89
CA ILE A 131 11.52 1.00 1.45
C ILE A 131 12.61 2.08 1.19
N PRO A 132 13.92 1.82 1.41
CA PRO A 132 14.95 2.83 1.13
C PRO A 132 14.96 3.31 -0.32
N GLU A 133 14.85 2.38 -1.29
CA GLU A 133 14.78 2.72 -2.72
C GLU A 133 13.52 3.54 -3.04
N ALA A 134 12.37 3.16 -2.46
CA ALA A 134 11.12 3.90 -2.65
C ALA A 134 11.22 5.35 -2.14
N LEU A 135 11.78 5.56 -0.95
CA LEU A 135 11.97 6.89 -0.36
C LEU A 135 12.92 7.76 -1.18
N GLU A 136 14.01 7.20 -1.69
CA GLU A 136 14.92 7.91 -2.59
C GLU A 136 14.22 8.31 -3.89
N ALA A 137 13.43 7.41 -4.48
CA ALA A 137 12.66 7.72 -5.68
C ALA A 137 11.61 8.80 -5.44
N ALA A 138 10.92 8.74 -4.31
CA ALA A 138 9.81 9.62 -3.99
C ALA A 138 10.20 11.09 -3.85
N GLN A 139 11.46 11.37 -3.45
CA GLN A 139 12.02 12.72 -3.43
C GLN A 139 11.96 13.40 -4.80
N ARG A 140 12.23 12.64 -5.88
CA ARG A 140 12.24 13.18 -7.24
C ARG A 140 10.84 13.51 -7.75
N PHE A 141 9.82 12.82 -7.25
CA PHE A 141 8.45 12.88 -7.75
C PHE A 141 7.47 13.62 -6.83
N GLY A 142 7.93 14.08 -5.66
CA GLY A 142 7.10 14.77 -4.67
C GLY A 142 5.99 13.87 -4.10
N ILE A 143 6.30 12.59 -3.88
CA ILE A 143 5.38 11.61 -3.27
C ILE A 143 5.79 11.40 -1.81
N LYS A 144 4.81 11.31 -0.90
CA LYS A 144 5.05 10.84 0.46
C LYS A 144 4.97 9.32 0.50
N ILE A 145 6.01 8.67 1.01
CA ILE A 145 6.02 7.22 1.24
C ILE A 145 5.62 6.93 2.67
N ILE A 146 4.70 5.98 2.85
CA ILE A 146 4.46 5.31 4.13
C ILE A 146 5.24 3.99 4.11
N PRO A 147 6.27 3.83 4.96
CA PRO A 147 6.91 2.53 5.14
C PRO A 147 5.91 1.49 5.64
N GLY A 148 5.80 0.37 4.94
CA GLY A 148 4.94 -0.72 5.38
C GLY A 148 5.44 -2.09 4.96
N VAL A 149 4.70 -3.10 5.38
CA VAL A 149 4.90 -4.52 5.05
C VAL A 149 3.56 -5.23 5.13
N GLU A 150 3.26 -6.11 4.19
CA GLU A 150 2.14 -7.04 4.31
C GLU A 150 2.67 -8.35 4.90
N ILE A 151 2.31 -8.61 6.16
CA ILE A 151 2.77 -9.79 6.91
C ILE A 151 1.81 -10.94 6.66
N SER A 152 2.37 -12.06 6.22
CA SER A 152 1.66 -13.32 6.04
C SER A 152 1.47 -13.99 7.38
N THR A 153 0.22 -14.29 7.70
CA THR A 153 -0.17 -14.90 8.96
C THR A 153 -1.17 -16.02 8.70
N ILE A 154 -1.43 -16.81 9.73
CA ILE A 154 -2.54 -17.75 9.76
C ILE A 154 -3.49 -17.35 10.88
N PHE A 155 -4.78 -17.57 10.64
CA PHE A 155 -5.78 -17.53 11.68
C PHE A 155 -6.21 -18.96 12.00
N SER A 156 -6.13 -19.30 13.29
CA SER A 156 -6.60 -20.58 13.81
C SER A 156 -7.81 -20.35 14.71
N PRO A 157 -8.99 -20.91 14.37
CA PRO A 157 -10.16 -20.84 15.25
C PRO A 157 -9.86 -21.52 16.59
N SER A 158 -10.21 -20.87 17.71
CA SER A 158 -10.10 -21.46 19.03
C SER A 158 -11.21 -22.49 19.26
N GLY A 159 -10.83 -23.74 19.55
CA GLY A 159 -11.76 -24.88 19.70
C GLY A 159 -11.81 -25.77 18.45
N GLU A 160 -11.85 -27.08 18.68
CA GLU A 160 -11.55 -28.18 17.75
C GLU A 160 -12.09 -28.06 16.29
N SER A 161 -11.26 -28.53 15.34
CA SER A 161 -11.56 -28.79 13.92
C SER A 161 -11.74 -27.60 12.96
N GLY A 162 -11.40 -26.37 13.38
CA GLY A 162 -11.26 -25.27 12.44
C GLY A 162 -10.02 -25.45 11.54
N LEU A 163 -10.18 -25.36 10.22
CA LEU A 163 -9.03 -25.31 9.31
C LEU A 163 -8.35 -23.95 9.45
N GLU A 164 -7.02 -23.95 9.56
CA GLU A 164 -6.21 -22.74 9.47
C GLU A 164 -6.50 -22.02 8.15
N GLU A 165 -6.67 -20.70 8.23
CA GLU A 165 -6.92 -19.85 7.09
C GLU A 165 -5.81 -18.80 6.97
N PRO A 166 -5.20 -18.62 5.78
CA PRO A 166 -4.26 -17.54 5.55
C PRO A 166 -4.92 -16.18 5.76
N VAL A 167 -4.26 -15.31 6.52
CA VAL A 167 -4.67 -13.93 6.78
C VAL A 167 -3.48 -13.03 6.53
N HIS A 168 -3.69 -11.85 5.94
CA HIS A 168 -2.61 -10.89 5.75
C HIS A 168 -2.88 -9.62 6.56
N ILE A 169 -1.84 -9.18 7.28
CA ILE A 169 -1.89 -7.97 8.10
C ILE A 169 -0.90 -6.97 7.51
N VAL A 170 -1.40 -5.84 7.05
CA VAL A 170 -0.56 -4.71 6.65
C VAL A 170 -0.16 -3.92 7.89
N ALA A 171 1.13 -3.67 8.02
CA ALA A 171 1.70 -2.79 9.04
C ALA A 171 2.17 -1.49 8.40
N TYR A 172 1.76 -0.34 8.96
CA TYR A 172 2.25 0.98 8.56
C TYR A 172 3.09 1.62 9.66
N TYR A 173 4.32 2.00 9.33
CA TYR A 173 5.27 2.63 10.25
C TYR A 173 5.54 4.08 9.89
N SER A 174 6.13 4.80 10.84
CA SER A 174 6.65 6.14 10.62
C SER A 174 7.83 6.11 9.64
N SER A 175 8.29 7.28 9.21
CA SER A 175 9.43 7.41 8.30
C SER A 175 10.77 6.90 8.86
N CYS A 176 10.92 6.79 10.19
CA CYS A 176 12.10 6.15 10.80
C CYS A 176 11.96 4.63 10.93
N GLY A 177 10.75 4.09 10.72
CA GLY A 177 10.46 2.66 10.79
C GLY A 177 10.14 2.14 12.20
N PRO A 178 10.16 0.81 12.38
CA PRO A 178 9.82 0.16 13.66
C PRO A 178 10.86 0.42 14.75
N THR A 179 10.42 0.61 15.99
CA THR A 179 11.29 0.84 17.17
C THR A 179 12.19 -0.35 17.49
N LYS A 180 11.65 -1.57 17.35
CA LYS A 180 12.34 -2.85 17.58
C LYS A 180 12.51 -3.60 16.27
N SER A 181 13.26 -2.97 15.37
CA SER A 181 13.35 -3.39 13.97
C SER A 181 13.95 -4.80 13.79
N GLU A 182 14.79 -5.24 14.71
CA GLU A 182 15.45 -6.53 14.74
C GLU A 182 14.46 -7.65 15.10
N GLU A 183 13.53 -7.40 16.03
CA GLU A 183 12.47 -8.35 16.40
C GLU A 183 11.50 -8.55 15.24
N LEU A 184 11.07 -7.46 14.60
CA LEU A 184 10.25 -7.53 13.39
C LEU A 184 10.98 -8.27 12.27
N GLU A 185 12.23 -7.91 11.97
CA GLU A 185 13.00 -8.56 10.91
C GLU A 185 13.19 -10.06 11.17
N LYS A 186 13.37 -10.48 12.43
CA LYS A 186 13.44 -11.91 12.79
C LYS A 186 12.15 -12.65 12.46
N LEU A 187 10.99 -12.08 12.79
CA LEU A 187 9.69 -12.65 12.40
C LEU A 187 9.56 -12.76 10.88
N LEU A 188 9.85 -11.66 10.17
CA LEU A 188 9.75 -11.60 8.71
C LEU A 188 10.71 -12.60 8.02
N ALA A 189 11.94 -12.74 8.52
CA ALA A 189 12.92 -13.70 8.03
C ALA A 189 12.43 -15.15 8.19
N ASN A 190 11.86 -15.51 9.34
CA ASN A 190 11.29 -16.83 9.57
C ASN A 190 10.16 -17.16 8.58
N ILE A 191 9.29 -16.19 8.29
CA ILE A 191 8.22 -16.36 7.29
C ILE A 191 8.83 -16.60 5.91
N ARG A 192 9.83 -15.80 5.52
CA ARG A 192 10.53 -15.93 4.23
C ARG A 192 11.23 -17.27 4.07
N ASP A 193 11.86 -17.79 5.13
CA ASP A 193 12.47 -19.12 5.13
C ASP A 193 11.42 -20.23 4.93
N GLY A 194 10.29 -20.11 5.65
CA GLY A 194 9.12 -20.97 5.45
C GLY A 194 8.58 -20.92 4.02
N ARG A 195 8.53 -19.74 3.40
CA ARG A 195 8.12 -19.58 1.98
C ARG A 195 9.04 -20.32 1.02
N VAL A 196 10.36 -20.29 1.23
CA VAL A 196 11.32 -21.02 0.40
C VAL A 196 11.05 -22.53 0.46
N LEU A 197 10.86 -23.07 1.67
CA LEU A 197 10.53 -24.49 1.86
C LEU A 197 9.18 -24.85 1.20
N ARG A 198 8.16 -24.02 1.42
CA ARG A 198 6.85 -24.15 0.80
C ARG A 198 6.94 -24.18 -0.72
N ALA A 199 7.70 -23.29 -1.33
CA ALA A 199 7.88 -23.25 -2.78
C ALA A 199 8.60 -24.49 -3.33
N LYS A 200 9.65 -24.98 -2.66
CA LYS A 200 10.29 -26.26 -3.01
C LYS A 200 9.31 -27.43 -2.95
N ASN A 201 8.43 -27.44 -1.93
CA ASN A 201 7.38 -28.45 -1.81
C ASN A 201 6.35 -28.36 -2.95
N MET A 202 5.94 -27.16 -3.35
CA MET A 202 5.05 -26.96 -4.50
C MET A 202 5.69 -27.50 -5.80
N VAL A 203 6.97 -27.20 -6.04
CA VAL A 203 7.72 -27.73 -7.19
C VAL A 203 7.78 -29.25 -7.16
N SER A 204 8.07 -29.86 -6.00
CA SER A 204 8.06 -31.32 -5.83
C SER A 204 6.70 -31.95 -6.15
N LYS A 205 5.60 -31.33 -5.70
CA LYS A 205 4.23 -31.77 -6.01
C LYS A 205 3.92 -31.65 -7.51
N LEU A 206 4.29 -30.55 -8.14
CA LEU A 206 4.15 -30.37 -9.60
C LEU A 206 4.92 -31.45 -10.39
N ASN A 207 6.14 -31.78 -9.97
CA ASN A 207 6.94 -32.83 -10.59
C ASN A 207 6.26 -34.20 -10.51
N LYS A 208 5.64 -34.53 -9.37
CA LYS A 208 4.82 -35.75 -9.21
C LYS A 208 3.59 -35.76 -10.11
N LEU A 209 3.06 -34.59 -10.44
CA LEU A 209 1.97 -34.40 -11.41
C LEU A 209 2.44 -34.40 -12.87
N LYS A 210 3.69 -34.83 -13.13
CA LYS A 210 4.31 -34.87 -14.47
C LYS A 210 4.51 -33.50 -15.11
N LEU A 211 4.68 -32.45 -14.29
CA LEU A 211 5.08 -31.11 -14.71
C LEU A 211 6.51 -30.86 -14.18
N PRO A 212 7.57 -31.26 -14.92
CA PRO A 212 8.95 -31.25 -14.43
C PRO A 212 9.53 -29.82 -14.34
N LEU A 213 9.04 -29.05 -13.38
CA LEU A 213 9.47 -27.69 -13.09
C LEU A 213 10.77 -27.70 -12.27
N LYS A 214 11.74 -26.89 -12.67
CA LYS A 214 13.04 -26.78 -11.99
C LYS A 214 13.02 -25.70 -10.91
N TRP A 215 13.59 -26.01 -9.75
CA TRP A 215 13.69 -25.05 -8.64
C TRP A 215 14.46 -23.79 -9.04
N GLU A 216 15.54 -23.98 -9.81
CA GLU A 216 16.42 -22.90 -10.26
C GLU A 216 15.67 -21.87 -11.11
N HIS A 217 14.66 -22.32 -11.86
CA HIS A 217 13.81 -21.43 -12.67
C HIS A 217 12.91 -20.57 -11.78
N VAL A 218 12.26 -21.18 -10.77
CA VAL A 218 11.45 -20.45 -9.78
C VAL A 218 12.30 -19.43 -9.02
N ALA A 219 13.49 -19.84 -8.56
CA ALA A 219 14.42 -18.95 -7.85
C ALA A 219 14.90 -17.79 -8.73
N LYS A 220 15.19 -18.06 -10.01
CA LYS A 220 15.56 -17.02 -10.99
C LYS A 220 14.44 -15.99 -11.19
N ILE A 221 13.18 -16.44 -11.29
CA ILE A 221 12.03 -15.56 -11.46
C ILE A 221 11.77 -14.71 -10.22
N ALA A 222 11.91 -15.29 -9.01
CA ALA A 222 11.79 -14.52 -7.77
C ALA A 222 12.89 -13.45 -7.67
N GLY A 223 14.11 -13.79 -8.09
CA GLY A 223 15.26 -12.88 -8.00
C GLY A 223 16.07 -13.07 -6.73
N MET A 224 17.25 -12.48 -6.71
CA MET A 224 18.21 -12.65 -5.61
C MET A 224 17.67 -11.99 -4.33
N GLY A 225 17.65 -12.74 -3.23
CA GLY A 225 17.19 -12.26 -1.93
C GLY A 225 15.66 -12.23 -1.75
N VAL A 226 14.90 -12.67 -2.75
CA VAL A 226 13.42 -12.69 -2.70
C VAL A 226 12.92 -14.09 -2.37
N ALA A 227 12.04 -14.19 -1.37
CA ALA A 227 11.44 -15.45 -0.96
C ALA A 227 10.33 -15.88 -1.95
N PRO A 228 10.47 -17.01 -2.67
CA PRO A 228 9.50 -17.36 -3.70
C PRO A 228 8.12 -17.70 -3.12
N GLY A 229 7.11 -16.87 -3.42
CA GLY A 229 5.69 -17.19 -3.24
C GLY A 229 5.06 -18.04 -4.36
N ARG A 230 3.75 -18.33 -4.20
CA ARG A 230 2.94 -19.05 -5.21
C ARG A 230 2.96 -18.39 -6.58
N LEU A 231 2.99 -17.06 -6.61
CA LEU A 231 3.02 -16.29 -7.85
C LEU A 231 4.29 -16.56 -8.67
N HIS A 232 5.45 -16.72 -8.03
CA HIS A 232 6.70 -17.07 -8.72
C HIS A 232 6.66 -18.48 -9.30
N VAL A 233 6.08 -19.45 -8.57
CA VAL A 233 5.85 -20.80 -9.09
C VAL A 233 4.91 -20.75 -10.28
N ALA A 234 3.80 -20.00 -10.20
CA ALA A 234 2.87 -19.81 -11.30
C ALA A 234 3.54 -19.20 -12.54
N ARG A 235 4.38 -18.17 -12.37
CA ARG A 235 5.16 -17.59 -13.47
C ARG A 235 6.11 -18.60 -14.08
N ALA A 236 6.81 -19.38 -13.26
CA ALA A 236 7.70 -20.44 -13.76
C ALA A 236 6.93 -21.49 -14.56
N MET A 237 5.72 -21.85 -14.14
CA MET A 237 4.85 -22.76 -14.89
C MET A 237 4.44 -22.18 -16.25
N VAL A 238 4.15 -20.88 -16.31
CA VAL A 238 3.81 -20.18 -17.57
C VAL A 238 5.04 -20.14 -18.49
N GLU A 239 6.20 -19.68 -18.00
CA GLU A 239 7.43 -19.61 -18.78
C GLU A 239 7.91 -20.97 -19.28
N ALA A 240 7.67 -22.04 -18.50
CA ALA A 240 7.98 -23.42 -18.90
C ALA A 240 6.96 -24.03 -19.87
N GLY A 241 5.87 -23.33 -20.20
CA GLY A 241 4.84 -23.80 -21.13
C GLY A 241 3.89 -24.86 -20.54
N PHE A 242 3.86 -25.03 -19.21
CA PHE A 242 2.97 -25.99 -18.54
C PHE A 242 1.53 -25.48 -18.41
N VAL A 243 1.35 -24.16 -18.43
CA VAL A 243 0.06 -23.47 -18.37
C VAL A 243 0.12 -22.21 -19.24
N GLU A 244 -1.02 -21.80 -19.79
CA GLU A 244 -1.15 -20.66 -20.71
C GLU A 244 -0.99 -19.31 -20.00
N ASN A 245 -1.41 -19.23 -18.73
CA ASN A 245 -1.43 -17.98 -17.97
C ASN A 245 -1.52 -18.24 -16.46
N LEU A 246 -1.30 -17.18 -15.67
CA LEU A 246 -1.35 -17.23 -14.21
C LEU A 246 -2.71 -17.72 -13.68
N LYS A 247 -3.81 -17.31 -14.30
CA LYS A 247 -5.17 -17.73 -13.90
C LYS A 247 -5.31 -19.25 -14.00
N GLN A 248 -4.79 -19.87 -15.05
CA GLN A 248 -4.79 -21.32 -15.19
C GLN A 248 -3.90 -22.00 -14.15
N ALA A 249 -2.72 -21.45 -13.83
CA ALA A 249 -1.83 -21.97 -12.80
C ALA A 249 -2.54 -22.05 -11.43
N PHE A 250 -3.16 -20.94 -11.01
CA PHE A 250 -3.91 -20.88 -9.75
C PHE A 250 -5.14 -21.78 -9.77
N ALA A 251 -5.97 -21.71 -10.81
CA ALA A 251 -7.22 -22.47 -10.87
C ALA A 251 -7.02 -24.00 -10.89
N ARG A 252 -5.94 -24.50 -11.48
CA ARG A 252 -5.71 -25.95 -11.63
C ARG A 252 -4.80 -26.55 -10.57
N TYR A 253 -3.80 -25.81 -10.09
CA TYR A 253 -2.71 -26.40 -9.31
C TYR A 253 -2.45 -25.70 -7.98
N LEU A 254 -2.50 -24.37 -7.94
CA LEU A 254 -1.95 -23.56 -6.83
C LEU A 254 -3.01 -22.88 -5.94
N PHE A 255 -4.30 -23.10 -6.18
CA PHE A 255 -5.38 -22.63 -5.30
C PHE A 255 -5.29 -23.27 -3.91
N ASP A 256 -5.96 -22.68 -2.92
CA ASP A 256 -5.95 -23.19 -1.55
C ASP A 256 -6.54 -24.61 -1.47
N GLY A 257 -5.73 -25.56 -0.99
CA GLY A 257 -6.09 -26.99 -0.97
C GLY A 257 -5.89 -27.70 -2.32
N GLY A 258 -5.36 -27.01 -3.34
CA GLY A 258 -5.12 -27.58 -4.67
C GLY A 258 -3.98 -28.61 -4.73
N PRO A 259 -3.84 -29.31 -5.87
CA PRO A 259 -2.92 -30.46 -6.01
C PRO A 259 -1.45 -30.16 -5.69
N ALA A 260 -0.99 -28.94 -6.00
CA ALA A 260 0.36 -28.50 -5.73
C ALA A 260 0.45 -27.52 -4.55
N TYR A 261 -0.67 -27.20 -3.88
CA TYR A 261 -0.69 -26.30 -2.74
C TYR A 261 0.15 -26.85 -1.59
N SER A 262 0.88 -25.98 -0.91
CA SER A 262 1.62 -26.30 0.31
C SER A 262 1.44 -25.16 1.30
N THR A 263 1.31 -25.47 2.58
CA THR A 263 1.30 -24.50 3.67
C THR A 263 2.73 -24.17 4.11
N GLY A 264 2.89 -23.02 4.76
CA GLY A 264 4.14 -22.57 5.35
C GLY A 264 4.12 -22.68 6.87
N SER A 265 5.03 -21.94 7.51
CA SER A 265 5.15 -21.79 8.96
C SER A 265 4.90 -20.33 9.33
N GLU A 266 3.79 -19.79 8.84
CA GLU A 266 3.34 -18.43 9.16
C GLU A 266 2.94 -18.33 10.66
N PRO A 267 3.19 -17.19 11.31
CA PRO A 267 2.76 -16.96 12.70
C PRO A 267 1.25 -16.77 12.79
N LEU A 268 0.72 -16.83 14.02
CA LEU A 268 -0.67 -16.45 14.27
C LEU A 268 -0.88 -14.96 13.99
N ALA A 269 -2.03 -14.63 13.41
CA ALA A 269 -2.40 -13.25 13.08
C ALA A 269 -2.39 -12.34 14.32
N GLU A 270 -2.85 -12.83 15.46
CA GLU A 270 -2.82 -12.11 16.74
C GLU A 270 -1.39 -11.77 17.19
N GLU A 271 -0.46 -12.73 17.11
CA GLU A 271 0.95 -12.52 17.47
C GLU A 271 1.61 -11.45 16.57
N ALA A 272 1.28 -11.46 15.27
CA ALA A 272 1.76 -10.45 14.34
C ALA A 272 1.21 -9.05 14.67
N ILE A 273 -0.08 -8.94 15.01
CA ILE A 273 -0.70 -7.66 15.41
C ILE A 273 -0.08 -7.12 16.69
N GLU A 274 0.16 -7.97 17.69
CA GLU A 274 0.83 -7.59 18.92
C GLU A 274 2.24 -7.08 18.64
N LEU A 275 3.01 -7.78 17.80
CA LEU A 275 4.35 -7.33 17.41
C LEU A 275 4.34 -5.99 16.66
N ILE A 276 3.41 -5.80 15.71
CA ILE A 276 3.25 -4.52 15.00
C ILE A 276 2.96 -3.39 15.99
N THR A 277 2.06 -3.63 16.94
CA THR A 277 1.69 -2.63 17.95
C THR A 277 2.88 -2.29 18.85
N ASN A 278 3.62 -3.31 19.31
CA ASN A 278 4.80 -3.16 20.17
C ASN A 278 6.01 -2.52 19.47
N THR A 279 6.04 -2.53 18.13
CA THR A 279 7.10 -1.93 17.32
C THR A 279 6.74 -0.54 16.78
N GLY A 280 5.58 0.01 17.18
CA GLY A 280 5.15 1.36 16.81
C GLY A 280 4.50 1.45 15.43
N GLY A 281 3.88 0.37 14.96
CA GLY A 281 3.13 0.31 13.71
C GLY A 281 1.62 0.36 13.88
N VAL A 282 0.91 0.65 12.80
CA VAL A 282 -0.56 0.54 12.69
C VAL A 282 -0.90 -0.75 11.97
N ALA A 283 -1.59 -1.67 12.65
CA ALA A 283 -1.98 -2.97 12.11
C ALA A 283 -3.36 -2.93 11.42
N VAL A 284 -3.42 -3.38 10.16
CA VAL A 284 -4.61 -3.31 9.29
C VAL A 284 -4.84 -4.63 8.59
N LEU A 285 -6.08 -5.14 8.64
CA LEU A 285 -6.45 -6.36 7.95
C LEU A 285 -6.58 -6.11 6.45
N ALA A 286 -5.77 -6.80 5.64
CA ALA A 286 -5.80 -6.71 4.20
C ALA A 286 -6.95 -7.53 3.60
N HIS A 287 -7.52 -7.03 2.51
CA HIS A 287 -8.49 -7.70 1.63
C HIS A 287 -9.44 -8.71 2.32
N PRO A 288 -10.20 -8.30 3.36
CA PRO A 288 -11.02 -9.22 4.18
C PRO A 288 -12.13 -9.94 3.40
N TRP A 289 -12.38 -9.55 2.15
CA TRP A 289 -13.25 -10.26 1.20
C TRP A 289 -12.67 -11.56 0.65
N ALA A 290 -11.39 -11.84 0.86
CA ALA A 290 -10.78 -13.13 0.55
C ALA A 290 -11.01 -14.19 1.64
N LEU A 291 -11.44 -13.78 2.84
CA LEU A 291 -11.62 -14.66 3.99
C LEU A 291 -12.93 -15.45 3.93
N LYS A 292 -12.92 -16.69 4.41
CA LYS A 292 -14.09 -17.56 4.54
C LYS A 292 -15.04 -17.10 5.64
N ASN A 293 -14.50 -16.67 6.79
CA ASN A 293 -15.29 -16.18 7.93
C ASN A 293 -14.78 -14.84 8.47
N PRO A 294 -14.94 -13.74 7.71
CA PRO A 294 -14.37 -12.45 8.07
C PRO A 294 -14.88 -11.92 9.42
N VAL A 295 -16.15 -12.14 9.77
CA VAL A 295 -16.74 -11.60 11.02
C VAL A 295 -16.04 -12.15 12.27
N ALA A 296 -15.86 -13.48 12.34
CA ALA A 296 -15.22 -14.12 13.48
C ALA A 296 -13.74 -13.73 13.59
N ILE A 297 -13.05 -13.64 12.46
CA ILE A 297 -11.64 -13.24 12.37
C ILE A 297 -11.50 -11.79 12.85
N ILE A 298 -12.25 -10.86 12.26
CA ILE A 298 -12.21 -9.43 12.59
C ILE A 298 -12.41 -9.19 14.09
N ARG A 299 -13.39 -9.87 14.70
CA ARG A 299 -13.64 -9.77 16.15
C ARG A 299 -12.40 -10.13 16.98
N ARG A 300 -11.78 -11.29 16.70
CA ARG A 300 -10.61 -11.75 17.45
C ARG A 300 -9.37 -10.89 17.19
N LEU A 301 -9.15 -10.48 15.94
CA LEU A 301 -8.06 -9.57 15.61
C LEU A 301 -8.23 -8.20 16.27
N LYS A 302 -9.48 -7.71 16.40
CA LYS A 302 -9.77 -6.48 17.15
C LYS A 302 -9.36 -6.60 18.62
N GLU A 303 -9.67 -7.73 19.25
CA GLU A 303 -9.26 -8.03 20.63
C GLU A 303 -7.73 -8.05 20.78
N ALA A 304 -7.00 -8.51 19.76
CA ALA A 304 -5.54 -8.51 19.70
C ALA A 304 -4.89 -7.15 19.38
N GLY A 305 -5.69 -6.09 19.13
CA GLY A 305 -5.17 -4.74 18.88
C GLY A 305 -5.22 -4.28 17.41
N LEU A 306 -6.03 -4.91 16.56
CA LEU A 306 -6.22 -4.45 15.18
C LEU A 306 -6.75 -3.00 15.15
N HIS A 307 -6.13 -2.15 14.32
CA HIS A 307 -6.46 -0.73 14.20
C HIS A 307 -7.44 -0.45 13.05
N GLY A 308 -7.35 -1.22 11.97
CA GLY A 308 -8.16 -1.00 10.77
C GLY A 308 -8.35 -2.22 9.90
N MET A 309 -9.12 -2.05 8.83
CA MET A 309 -9.22 -3.02 7.75
C MET A 309 -9.39 -2.32 6.39
N GLU A 310 -9.11 -3.04 5.32
CA GLU A 310 -9.47 -2.60 3.98
C GLU A 310 -10.97 -2.72 3.74
N VAL A 311 -11.55 -1.63 3.25
CA VAL A 311 -12.97 -1.47 2.93
C VAL A 311 -13.15 -0.87 1.53
N TYR A 312 -12.17 -0.09 1.07
CA TYR A 312 -12.18 0.54 -0.25
C TYR A 312 -11.37 -0.28 -1.25
N ARG A 313 -11.96 -0.50 -2.42
CA ARG A 313 -11.37 -1.14 -3.60
C ARG A 313 -11.50 -0.21 -4.80
N SER A 314 -10.91 -0.60 -5.93
CA SER A 314 -11.03 0.13 -7.20
C SER A 314 -12.46 0.21 -7.72
N ASP A 315 -13.30 -0.80 -7.43
CA ASP A 315 -14.72 -0.86 -7.76
C ASP A 315 -15.64 -0.17 -6.73
N GLY A 316 -15.08 0.35 -5.63
CA GLY A 316 -15.77 1.21 -4.69
C GLY A 316 -15.63 0.78 -3.23
N LYS A 317 -16.49 1.36 -2.38
CA LYS A 317 -16.56 1.04 -0.95
C LYS A 317 -17.47 -0.15 -0.73
N LEU A 318 -16.99 -1.21 -0.09
CA LEU A 318 -17.81 -2.36 0.26
C LEU A 318 -18.66 -2.08 1.50
N ALA A 319 -19.99 -2.02 1.35
CA ALA A 319 -20.90 -1.65 2.44
C ALA A 319 -20.80 -2.59 3.65
N ALA A 320 -20.83 -3.91 3.43
CA ALA A 320 -20.76 -4.89 4.53
C ALA A 320 -19.48 -4.75 5.38
N TYR A 321 -18.33 -4.53 4.75
CA TYR A 321 -17.06 -4.31 5.47
C TYR A 321 -16.98 -2.92 6.11
N SER A 322 -17.61 -1.90 5.50
CA SER A 322 -17.77 -0.58 6.10
C SER A 322 -18.55 -0.66 7.40
N ASP A 323 -19.65 -1.41 7.41
CA ASP A 323 -20.53 -1.55 8.59
C ASP A 323 -19.85 -2.40 9.68
N LEU A 324 -19.10 -3.45 9.31
CA LEU A 324 -18.26 -4.20 10.25
C LEU A 324 -17.18 -3.32 10.87
N ALA A 325 -16.50 -2.51 10.06
CA ALA A 325 -15.49 -1.59 10.57
C ALA A 325 -16.10 -0.58 11.56
N ASP A 326 -17.29 -0.04 11.27
CA ASP A 326 -18.03 0.81 12.21
C ASP A 326 -18.37 0.08 13.52
N GLY A 327 -18.89 -1.14 13.42
CA GLY A 327 -19.30 -1.94 14.58
C GLY A 327 -18.14 -2.28 15.54
N TYR A 328 -16.91 -2.39 15.04
CA TYR A 328 -15.72 -2.68 15.83
C TYR A 328 -14.81 -1.46 16.07
N GLY A 329 -15.21 -0.27 15.62
CA GLY A 329 -14.39 0.94 15.73
C GLY A 329 -13.03 0.79 15.04
N LEU A 330 -13.02 0.28 13.81
CA LEU A 330 -11.85 0.06 12.98
C LEU A 330 -11.76 1.12 11.88
N LEU A 331 -10.52 1.53 11.56
CA LEU A 331 -10.23 2.41 10.43
C LEU A 331 -10.65 1.74 9.11
N LYS A 332 -11.20 2.55 8.19
CA LYS A 332 -11.64 2.11 6.87
C LYS A 332 -10.63 2.55 5.81
N LEU A 333 -9.69 1.67 5.48
CA LEU A 333 -8.63 1.96 4.52
C LEU A 333 -8.88 1.25 3.19
N GLY A 334 -7.95 1.40 2.26
CA GLY A 334 -7.93 0.63 1.03
C GLY A 334 -6.75 1.00 0.16
N GLY A 335 -6.28 0.00 -0.57
CA GLY A 335 -5.29 0.13 -1.63
C GLY A 335 -5.64 -0.79 -2.78
N SER A 336 -4.90 -0.67 -3.87
CA SER A 336 -5.17 -1.42 -5.10
C SER A 336 -4.67 -2.87 -5.05
N ASP A 337 -3.80 -3.19 -4.08
CA ASP A 337 -3.04 -4.45 -4.03
C ASP A 337 -2.24 -4.65 -5.34
N TYR A 338 -1.62 -3.56 -5.80
CA TYR A 338 -0.97 -3.51 -7.12
C TYR A 338 0.36 -4.26 -7.11
N HIS A 339 0.54 -5.14 -8.10
CA HIS A 339 1.77 -5.89 -8.34
C HIS A 339 2.43 -5.53 -9.68
N GLY A 340 1.75 -4.81 -10.58
CA GLY A 340 2.26 -4.48 -11.91
C GLY A 340 2.33 -5.66 -12.88
N ARG A 341 1.39 -6.61 -12.74
CA ARG A 341 1.20 -7.77 -13.63
C ARG A 341 0.85 -7.33 -15.06
N GLY A 342 0.19 -6.19 -15.19
CA GLY A 342 -0.35 -5.70 -16.46
C GLY A 342 -1.61 -6.48 -16.90
N GLY A 343 -2.30 -5.93 -17.90
CA GLY A 343 -3.56 -6.49 -18.41
C GLY A 343 -4.80 -6.01 -17.64
N HIS A 344 -5.98 -6.49 -18.04
CA HIS A 344 -7.28 -5.97 -17.58
C HIS A 344 -7.75 -6.46 -16.21
N GLY A 345 -6.98 -7.34 -15.54
CA GLY A 345 -7.39 -8.02 -14.32
C GLY A 345 -6.83 -7.43 -13.02
N GLU A 346 -6.02 -6.38 -13.10
CA GLU A 346 -5.35 -5.75 -11.96
C GLU A 346 -5.83 -4.30 -11.81
N SER A 347 -6.03 -3.86 -10.58
CA SER A 347 -6.38 -2.48 -10.27
C SER A 347 -5.14 -1.61 -10.35
N GLU A 348 -5.22 -0.45 -11.01
CA GLU A 348 -4.06 0.44 -11.12
C GLU A 348 -3.75 1.21 -9.84
N LEU A 349 -2.49 1.65 -9.69
CA LEU A 349 -2.05 2.47 -8.55
C LEU A 349 -2.91 3.73 -8.44
N GLY A 350 -3.44 4.00 -7.25
CA GLY A 350 -4.28 5.17 -6.99
C GLY A 350 -5.68 5.10 -7.59
N SER A 351 -6.09 3.94 -8.14
CA SER A 351 -7.45 3.73 -8.64
C SER A 351 -8.50 3.63 -7.51
N VAL A 352 -8.07 3.27 -6.30
CA VAL A 352 -8.95 3.23 -5.12
C VAL A 352 -9.31 4.65 -4.70
N ASN A 353 -10.61 4.96 -4.73
CA ASN A 353 -11.11 6.26 -4.32
C ASN A 353 -11.23 6.36 -2.80
N LEU A 354 -10.10 6.44 -2.09
CA LEU A 354 -10.05 6.63 -0.66
C LEU A 354 -10.41 8.08 -0.28
N PRO A 355 -11.47 8.33 0.51
CA PRO A 355 -11.86 9.67 0.91
C PRO A 355 -10.81 10.32 1.82
N VAL A 356 -10.61 11.63 1.69
CA VAL A 356 -9.69 12.38 2.56
C VAL A 356 -10.05 12.28 4.05
N LEU A 357 -11.33 12.09 4.38
CA LEU A 357 -11.77 11.83 5.75
C LEU A 357 -11.20 10.52 6.30
N ALA A 358 -11.15 9.46 5.49
CA ALA A 358 -10.56 8.19 5.91
C ALA A 358 -9.05 8.31 6.15
N ALA A 359 -8.34 9.06 5.29
CA ALA A 359 -6.94 9.37 5.49
C ALA A 359 -6.72 10.23 6.75
N HIS A 360 -7.60 11.19 7.02
CA HIS A 360 -7.53 12.01 8.23
C HIS A 360 -7.77 11.19 9.50
N ASP A 361 -8.76 10.30 9.53
CA ASP A 361 -9.01 9.42 10.66
C ASP A 361 -7.86 8.41 10.86
N PHE A 362 -7.27 7.92 9.77
CA PHE A 362 -6.02 7.15 9.83
C PHE A 362 -4.91 7.93 10.54
N LEU A 363 -4.68 9.20 10.18
CA LEU A 363 -3.64 10.02 10.81
C LEU A 363 -3.91 10.30 12.28
N LYS A 364 -5.18 10.47 12.70
CA LYS A 364 -5.51 10.62 14.13
C LYS A 364 -5.05 9.44 14.98
N VAL A 365 -5.05 8.23 14.41
CA VAL A 365 -4.56 7.01 15.06
C VAL A 365 -3.06 6.83 14.87
N ALA A 366 -2.58 7.00 13.63
CA ALA A 366 -1.20 6.71 13.25
C ALA A 366 -0.20 7.71 13.83
N ARG A 367 -0.51 9.01 13.82
CA ARG A 367 0.45 10.06 14.22
C ARG A 367 0.88 9.93 15.68
N PRO A 368 0.00 9.73 16.68
CA PRO A 368 0.43 9.50 18.06
C PRO A 368 1.32 8.26 18.23
N ILE A 369 0.98 7.15 17.54
CA ILE A 369 1.77 5.91 17.55
C ILE A 369 3.16 6.17 16.97
N TRP A 370 3.23 6.83 15.81
CA TRP A 370 4.47 7.16 15.14
C TRP A 370 5.33 8.17 15.91
N CYS A 371 4.73 9.18 16.55
CA CYS A 371 5.46 10.13 17.39
C CYS A 371 6.12 9.42 18.58
N ARG A 372 5.38 8.51 19.23
CA ARG A 372 5.93 7.66 20.30
C ARG A 372 7.11 6.83 19.80
N ALA A 373 6.96 6.19 18.65
CA ALA A 373 8.01 5.38 18.04
C ALA A 373 9.26 6.18 17.71
N ILE A 374 9.09 7.37 17.10
CA ILE A 374 10.18 8.30 16.80
C ILE A 374 10.90 8.69 18.09
N ARG A 375 10.15 9.04 19.13
CA ARG A 375 10.71 9.41 20.44
C ARG A 375 11.53 8.28 21.02
N ASP A 376 10.99 7.06 21.10
CA ASP A 376 11.68 5.92 21.68
C ASP A 376 13.00 5.60 20.94
N ILE A 377 13.01 5.72 19.60
CA ILE A 377 14.24 5.56 18.79
C ILE A 377 15.27 6.66 19.12
N LEU A 378 14.83 7.91 19.23
CA LEU A 378 15.71 9.03 19.53
C LEU A 378 16.23 9.00 20.98
N GLU A 379 15.40 8.57 21.94
CA GLU A 379 15.79 8.36 23.33
C GLU A 379 16.85 7.27 23.44
N SER A 380 16.65 6.14 22.76
CA SER A 380 17.65 5.06 22.73
C SER A 380 19.01 5.54 22.20
N TYR A 381 19.02 6.42 21.18
CA TYR A 381 20.26 7.02 20.70
C TYR A 381 20.84 8.07 21.66
N ALA A 382 19.99 8.86 22.32
CA ALA A 382 20.44 9.86 23.30
C ALA A 382 21.05 9.21 24.56
N GLU A 383 20.53 8.06 24.97
CA GLU A 383 21.05 7.27 26.09
C GLU A 383 22.33 6.51 25.71
N GLU A 384 22.38 5.94 24.50
CA GLU A 384 23.53 5.22 23.99
C GLU A 384 23.86 5.65 22.55
N PRO A 385 24.72 6.67 22.37
CA PRO A 385 25.11 7.18 21.05
C PRO A 385 26.07 6.22 20.33
N SER A 386 25.52 5.13 19.77
CA SER A 386 26.26 4.10 19.05
C SER A 386 25.93 4.09 17.54
N ASP A 387 26.81 3.50 16.73
CA ASP A 387 26.56 3.30 15.29
C ASP A 387 25.31 2.45 15.04
N SER A 388 25.02 1.50 15.95
CA SER A 388 23.83 0.66 15.90
C SER A 388 22.55 1.50 16.08
N ASN A 389 22.51 2.36 17.10
CA ASN A 389 21.34 3.23 17.33
C ASN A 389 21.22 4.33 16.27
N LEU A 390 22.34 4.84 15.73
CA LEU A 390 22.33 5.75 14.58
C LEU A 390 21.80 5.06 13.30
N ALA A 391 22.11 3.78 13.11
CA ALA A 391 21.58 3.00 12.00
C ALA A 391 20.05 2.83 12.09
N LYS A 392 19.47 2.81 13.29
CA LYS A 392 18.01 2.80 13.49
C LYS A 392 17.37 4.11 13.03
N ILE A 393 17.94 5.26 13.41
CA ILE A 393 17.50 6.60 12.95
C ILE A 393 17.57 6.71 11.43
N THR A 394 18.63 6.18 10.83
CA THR A 394 18.94 6.36 9.41
C THR A 394 18.48 5.21 8.53
N ARG A 395 17.78 4.21 9.09
CA ARG A 395 17.43 2.92 8.48
C ARG A 395 16.87 3.04 7.06
N PHE A 396 15.90 3.93 6.89
CA PHE A 396 15.22 4.14 5.61
C PHE A 396 15.69 5.40 4.87
N GLY A 397 16.36 6.32 5.58
CA GLY A 397 16.62 7.68 5.12
C GLY A 397 18.08 8.06 4.99
N ARG A 398 19.05 7.15 5.15
CA ARG A 398 20.50 7.47 5.20
C ARG A 398 20.93 8.46 4.12
N THR A 399 20.58 8.22 2.86
CA THR A 399 20.89 9.12 1.75
C THR A 399 20.22 10.49 1.88
N ARG A 400 18.95 10.52 2.32
CA ARG A 400 18.18 11.75 2.54
C ARG A 400 18.78 12.61 3.65
N ILE A 401 19.20 11.96 4.73
CA ILE A 401 19.67 12.58 5.94
C ILE A 401 21.09 13.15 5.77
N PHE A 402 21.96 12.48 4.99
CA PHE A 402 23.36 12.87 4.86
C PHE A 402 23.74 13.54 3.52
N LYS A 403 22.88 13.57 2.48
CA LYS A 403 23.17 14.29 1.21
C LYS A 403 22.77 15.77 1.20
N GLY A 404 22.16 16.30 2.28
CA GLY A 404 21.98 17.74 2.43
C GLY A 404 23.33 18.42 2.66
N GLY A 405 23.75 19.32 1.77
CA GLY A 405 25.11 19.86 1.66
C GLY A 405 25.65 20.71 2.83
N SER A 406 25.09 20.61 4.03
CA SER A 406 25.61 21.24 5.24
C SER A 406 26.32 20.19 6.09
N PRO A 407 27.59 20.40 6.49
CA PRO A 407 28.24 19.54 7.47
C PRO A 407 27.40 19.56 8.76
N MET A 408 26.81 18.42 9.13
CA MET A 408 26.11 18.32 10.42
C MET A 408 27.19 18.34 11.51
N SER A 409 27.18 19.38 12.32
CA SER A 409 28.26 19.66 13.28
C SER A 409 28.07 18.92 14.61
N CYS A 410 26.83 18.54 14.93
CA CYS A 410 26.48 17.87 16.18
C CYS A 410 25.21 17.00 16.06
N GLY A 411 24.98 16.17 17.09
CA GLY A 411 23.81 15.33 17.35
C GLY A 411 22.48 16.04 17.14
N LYS A 412 22.42 17.28 17.61
CA LYS A 412 21.25 18.13 17.51
C LYS A 412 20.88 18.47 16.06
N ASP A 413 21.84 18.79 15.21
CA ASP A 413 21.57 19.16 13.81
C ASP A 413 20.92 17.99 13.05
N LEU A 414 21.44 16.77 13.27
CA LEU A 414 20.87 15.54 12.69
C LEU A 414 19.41 15.35 13.10
N ILE A 415 19.13 15.52 14.38
CA ILE A 415 17.82 15.26 14.94
C ILE A 415 16.83 16.35 14.53
N ASP A 416 17.24 17.61 14.51
CA ASP A 416 16.41 18.69 14.01
C ASP A 416 16.05 18.47 12.53
N HIS A 417 17.00 18.00 11.72
CA HIS A 417 16.72 17.61 10.34
C HIS A 417 15.75 16.42 10.27
N CYS A 418 15.97 15.34 11.03
CA CYS A 418 15.10 14.18 11.04
C CYS A 418 13.68 14.52 11.51
N LEU A 419 13.53 15.28 12.59
CA LEU A 419 12.24 15.73 13.11
C LEU A 419 11.50 16.59 12.09
N SER A 420 12.20 17.49 11.38
CA SER A 420 11.58 18.30 10.31
C SER A 420 11.02 17.45 9.16
N LEU A 421 11.58 16.25 8.93
CA LEU A 421 11.12 15.33 7.89
C LEU A 421 9.98 14.40 8.34
N TRP A 422 9.78 14.25 9.65
CA TRP A 422 8.90 13.23 10.22
C TRP A 422 7.68 13.82 10.94
N LEU A 423 7.85 14.99 11.54
CA LEU A 423 6.88 15.64 12.41
C LEU A 423 6.35 16.94 11.81
N THR A 424 5.10 17.27 12.12
CA THR A 424 4.60 18.64 11.95
C THR A 424 5.29 19.57 12.95
N ASN A 425 5.22 20.88 12.72
CA ASN A 425 5.75 21.87 13.66
C ASN A 425 5.13 21.73 15.07
N GLU A 426 3.84 21.40 15.16
CA GLU A 426 3.14 21.23 16.44
C GLU A 426 3.65 20.00 17.19
N GLU A 427 3.76 18.85 16.53
CA GLU A 427 4.30 17.63 17.15
C GLU A 427 5.77 17.78 17.54
N GLY A 428 6.55 18.47 16.71
CA GLY A 428 7.98 18.71 16.95
C GLY A 428 8.27 19.67 18.11
N GLN A 429 7.30 20.47 18.56
CA GLN A 429 7.42 21.38 19.72
C GLN A 429 7.00 20.73 21.04
N ASN A 430 6.71 19.42 21.03
CA ASN A 430 6.41 18.68 22.25
C ASN A 430 7.62 18.70 23.20
N ALA A 431 7.35 18.91 24.50
CA ALA A 431 8.35 18.97 25.55
C ALA A 431 9.27 17.72 25.61
N GLU A 432 8.76 16.54 25.22
CA GLU A 432 9.55 15.32 25.13
C GLU A 432 10.65 15.42 24.05
N PHE A 433 10.35 15.98 22.87
CA PHE A 433 11.34 16.20 21.82
C PHE A 433 12.33 17.31 22.18
N GLU A 434 11.90 18.34 22.90
CA GLU A 434 12.82 19.36 23.45
C GLU A 434 13.80 18.78 24.48
N ALA A 435 13.34 17.89 25.36
CA ALA A 435 14.20 17.20 26.30
C ALA A 435 15.25 16.33 25.59
N ILE A 436 14.87 15.65 24.51
CA ILE A 436 15.77 14.87 23.65
C ILE A 436 16.79 15.80 22.97
N ARG A 437 16.35 16.91 22.35
CA ARG A 437 17.25 17.91 21.76
C ARG A 437 18.31 18.40 22.74
N LEU A 438 17.92 18.65 23.99
CA LEU A 438 18.82 19.12 25.04
C LEU A 438 19.85 18.04 25.43
N LYS A 439 19.44 16.76 25.53
CA LYS A 439 20.38 15.66 25.78
C LYS A 439 21.43 15.53 24.67
N LEU A 440 21.04 15.80 23.43
CA LEU A 440 21.85 15.58 22.23
C LEU A 440 22.69 16.79 21.79
N SER A 441 22.51 17.95 22.43
CA SER A 441 23.29 19.16 22.09
C SER A 441 24.79 19.01 22.33
N ASN A 442 25.19 18.08 23.19
CA ASN A 442 26.59 17.86 23.58
C ASN A 442 27.22 16.64 22.87
N ILE A 443 26.47 15.95 22.02
CA ILE A 443 26.94 14.77 21.29
C ILE A 443 27.43 15.22 19.90
N SER A 444 28.65 14.87 19.51
CA SER A 444 29.17 15.17 18.16
C SER A 444 28.68 14.11 17.16
N ILE A 445 28.61 14.43 15.85
CA ILE A 445 28.37 13.46 14.77
C ILE A 445 29.52 13.52 13.75
N ASN A 446 30.15 12.39 13.46
CA ASN A 446 31.18 12.22 12.43
C ASN A 446 30.48 11.62 11.21
N GLN A 447 30.78 12.16 10.02
CA GLN A 447 30.29 11.66 8.74
C GLN A 447 30.75 10.22 8.39
N GLY A 448 31.39 9.49 9.33
CA GLY A 448 31.89 8.12 9.16
C GLY A 448 31.89 7.21 10.40
N GLY A 449 31.16 7.52 11.48
CA GLY A 449 31.21 6.81 12.78
C GLY A 449 32.01 7.59 13.84
N LEU A 450 31.51 7.67 15.08
CA LEU A 450 32.01 8.63 16.08
C LEU A 450 33.16 8.12 16.96
N GLN A 451 34.10 9.01 17.27
CA GLN A 451 34.93 8.92 18.48
C GLN A 451 34.21 9.52 19.69
N VAL A 452 34.32 8.79 20.81
CA VAL A 452 33.93 9.08 22.21
C VAL A 452 34.60 10.39 22.70
N PRO A 453 34.02 11.15 23.67
CA PRO A 453 34.09 12.62 23.71
C PRO A 453 35.44 13.21 24.16
N ILE A 454 35.65 14.48 23.82
CA ILE A 454 36.66 15.33 24.46
C ILE A 454 36.07 15.80 25.79
N GLU A 455 36.54 15.21 26.89
CA GLU A 455 36.40 15.81 28.22
C GLU A 455 36.97 17.24 28.19
N SER A 456 36.12 18.22 28.50
CA SER A 456 36.52 19.61 28.66
C SER A 456 36.18 20.09 30.07
N LYS A 457 37.06 19.70 31.00
CA LYS A 457 37.26 20.15 32.40
C LYS A 457 36.21 19.84 33.46
#